data_AF-A0A812IH33-F1
#
_entry.id   AF-A0A812IH33-F1
#
_cell.length_a   1.000
_cell.length_b   1.000
_cell.length_c   1.000
_cell.angle_alpha   90.00
_cell.angle_beta   90.00
_cell.angle_gamma   90.00
#
_symmetry.space_group_name_H-M   'P 1'
#
loop_
_entity.id
_entity.type
_entity.pdbx_description
1 polymer ?
#
loop_
_entity_poly.entity_id
_entity_poly.type
_entity_poly.pdbx_seq_one_letter_code
_entity_poly.pdbx_strand_id
1 'polypeptide(L)' 'MRITVRSLTGEAADLDLEPSTTLPSLRRAVEAALGIPEAEQRLVYAGTQLEECVTPAWRARRSGGAGGGGAGLP' A
#
# COMPACT_ATOMS: atom_id res chain seq x y z
N MET A 1 -9.84 12.38 -0.96
CA MET A 1 -8.35 12.29 -0.97
C MET A 1 -7.96 11.85 -2.36
N ARG A 2 -7.00 12.52 -2.99
CA ARG A 2 -6.60 12.18 -4.35
C ARG A 2 -5.24 11.50 -4.35
N ILE A 3 -5.14 10.36 -5.03
CA ILE A 3 -3.90 9.65 -5.25
C ILE A 3 -3.69 9.45 -6.75
N THR A 4 -2.43 9.40 -7.18
CA THR A 4 -2.08 9.06 -8.56
C THR A 4 -1.47 7.67 -8.54
N VAL A 5 -2.04 6.77 -9.34
CA VAL A 5 -1.52 5.42 -9.52
C VAL A 5 -0.86 5.36 -10.88
N ARG A 6 0.36 4.82 -10.94
CA ARG A 6 1.11 4.64 -12.19
C ARG A 6 1.36 3.16 -12.43
N SER A 7 0.99 2.69 -13.61
CA SER A 7 1.30 1.34 -14.07
C SER A 7 2.79 1.23 -14.46
N LEU A 8 3.27 -0.01 -14.56
CA LEU A 8 4.60 -0.30 -15.11
C LEU A 8 4.68 -0.04 -16.63
N THR A 9 3.53 0.02 -17.30
CA THR A 9 3.44 0.34 -18.74
C THR A 9 3.46 1.84 -19.03
N GLY A 10 3.49 2.69 -17.99
CA GLY A 10 3.57 4.15 -18.10
C GLY A 10 2.22 4.86 -18.10
N GLU A 11 1.12 4.12 -17.93
CA GLU A 11 -0.22 4.69 -17.78
C GLU A 11 -0.38 5.23 -16.35
N ALA A 12 -1.01 6.40 -16.21
CA ALA A 12 -1.27 7.01 -14.92
C ALA A 12 -2.75 7.39 -14.83
N ALA A 13 -3.35 7.12 -13.67
CA ALA A 13 -4.73 7.48 -13.38
C ALA A 13 -4.84 8.18 -12.02
N ASP A 14 -5.68 9.21 -11.97
CA ASP A 14 -6.03 9.91 -10.74
C ASP A 14 -7.25 9.24 -10.11
N LEU A 15 -7.12 8.79 -8.87
CA LEU A 15 -8.22 8.21 -8.12
C LEU A 15 -8.61 9.15 -6.99
N ASP A 16 -9.89 9.53 -6.94
CA ASP A 16 -10.48 10.26 -5.83
C ASP A 16 -11.15 9.26 -4.88
N LEU A 17 -10.57 9.11 -3.68
CA LEU A 17 -10.95 8.11 -2.69
C LEU A 17 -11.24 8.78 -1.34
N GLU A 18 -12.13 8.19 -0.55
CA GLU A 18 -12.30 8.61 0.84
C GLU A 18 -11.12 8.12 1.71
N PRO A 19 -10.75 8.84 2.78
CA PRO A 19 -9.69 8.41 3.71
C PRO A 19 -10.03 7.12 4.47
N SER A 20 -11.30 6.73 4.51
CA SER A 20 -11.83 5.47 5.04
C SER A 20 -11.76 4.31 4.02
N THR A 21 -11.29 4.56 2.79
CA THR A 21 -11.19 3.56 1.73
C THR A 21 -10.22 2.45 2.11
N THR A 22 -10.63 1.21 1.89
CA THR A 22 -9.82 0.03 2.18
C THR A 22 -8.96 -0.37 0.98
N LEU A 23 -7.93 -1.18 1.22
CA LEU A 23 -7.06 -1.72 0.17
C LEU A 23 -7.83 -2.47 -0.95
N PRO A 24 -8.78 -3.38 -0.67
CA PRO A 24 -9.56 -4.03 -1.74
C PRO A 24 -10.43 -3.04 -2.53
N SER A 25 -11.01 -2.03 -1.87
CA SER A 25 -11.73 -0.96 -2.58
C SER A 25 -10.82 -0.16 -3.51
N LEU A 26 -9.58 0.10 -3.09
CA LEU A 26 -8.57 0.77 -3.90
C LEU A 26 -8.12 -0.10 -5.08
N ARG A 27 -7.93 -1.41 -4.87
CA ARG A 27 -7.62 -2.36 -5.95
C ARG A 27 -8.73 -2.42 -7.01
N ARG A 28 -9.99 -2.43 -6.59
CA ARG A 28 -11.13 -2.30 -7.53
C ARG A 28 -11.13 -1.01 -8.32
N ALA A 29 -10.84 0.13 -7.67
CA ALA A 29 -10.78 1.41 -8.34
C ALA A 29 -9.64 1.44 -9.38
N VAL A 30 -8.49 0.83 -9.06
CA VAL A 30 -7.37 0.66 -9.98
C VAL A 30 -7.74 -0.27 -11.14
N GLU A 31 -8.44 -1.36 -10.91
CA GLU A 31 -8.92 -2.26 -11.97
C GLU A 31 -9.86 -1.52 -12.93
N ALA A 32 -10.79 -0.73 -12.40
CA ALA A 32 -11.72 0.05 -13.22
C ALA A 32 -11.02 1.15 -14.03
N ALA A 33 -9.93 1.74 -13.51
CA ALA A 33 -9.22 2.84 -14.17
C ALA A 33 -8.14 2.38 -15.16
N LEU A 34 -7.40 1.32 -14.84
CA LEU A 34 -6.26 0.81 -15.63
C LEU A 34 -6.54 -0.53 -16.31
N GLY A 35 -7.67 -1.19 -16.01
CA GLY A 35 -8.02 -2.49 -16.58
C GLY A 35 -7.17 -3.66 -16.09
N ILE A 36 -6.40 -3.49 -15.01
CA ILE A 36 -5.50 -4.53 -14.47
C ILE A 36 -6.26 -5.34 -13.41
N PRO A 37 -6.41 -6.67 -13.52
CA PRO A 37 -7.13 -7.47 -12.54
C PRO A 37 -6.48 -7.41 -11.14
N GLU A 38 -7.27 -7.37 -10.06
CA GLU A 38 -6.77 -7.23 -8.68
C GLU A 38 -5.62 -8.21 -8.32
N ALA A 39 -5.66 -9.44 -8.85
CA ALA A 39 -4.66 -10.48 -8.59
C ALA A 39 -3.27 -10.17 -9.20
N GLU A 40 -3.22 -9.34 -10.25
CA GLU A 40 -1.99 -8.93 -10.92
C GLU A 40 -1.49 -7.56 -10.44
N GLN A 41 -2.30 -6.84 -9.66
CA GLN A 41 -1.95 -5.53 -9.13
C GLN A 41 -0.94 -5.63 -7.99
N ARG A 42 0.30 -5.19 -8.24
CA ARG A 42 1.32 -4.97 -7.19
C ARG A 42 1.39 -3.50 -6.81
N LEU A 43 0.59 -3.14 -5.81
CA LEU A 43 0.62 -1.78 -5.25
C LEU A 43 1.90 -1.59 -4.43
N VAL A 44 2.70 -0.58 -4.75
CA VAL A 44 3.95 -0.27 -4.04
C VAL A 44 3.93 1.21 -3.62
N TYR A 45 4.20 1.46 -2.34
CA TYR A 45 4.31 2.81 -1.80
C TYR A 45 5.62 2.96 -1.04
N ALA A 46 6.41 3.99 -1.36
CA ALA A 46 7.70 4.27 -0.74
C ALA A 46 8.64 3.04 -0.69
N GLY A 47 8.64 2.22 -1.75
CA GLY A 47 9.45 1.00 -1.83
C GLY A 47 8.93 -0.19 -1.02
N THR A 48 7.73 -0.09 -0.44
CA THR A 48 7.07 -1.20 0.28
C THR A 48 5.82 -1.65 -0.46
N GLN A 49 5.71 -2.96 -0.71
CA GLN A 49 4.52 -3.54 -1.32
C GLN A 49 3.34 -3.53 -0.34
N LEU A 50 2.19 -3.06 -0.82
CA LEU A 50 0.92 -3.08 -0.10
C LEU A 50 0.21 -4.41 -0.42
N GLU A 51 0.61 -5.46 0.28
CA GLU A 51 -0.19 -6.69 0.36
C GLU A 51 -1.20 -6.56 1.51
N GLU A 52 -2.16 -7.49 1.63
CA GLU A 52 -3.27 -7.51 2.61
C GLU A 52 -2.81 -7.69 4.08
N CYS A 53 -1.64 -7.16 4.39
CA CYS A 53 -1.02 -7.09 5.69
C CYS A 53 -1.66 -5.93 6.49
N VAL A 54 -2.91 -6.12 6.91
CA VAL A 54 -3.32 -5.68 8.25
C VAL A 54 -2.49 -6.49 9.23
N THR A 55 -1.24 -6.10 9.44
CA THR A 55 -0.41 -6.75 10.44
C THR A 55 0.41 -5.67 11.14
N PRO A 56 0.48 -5.69 12.48
CA PRO A 56 1.10 -4.67 13.33
C PRO A 56 2.54 -4.28 12.98
N ALA A 57 3.20 -4.98 12.04
CA ALA A 57 4.49 -4.63 11.46
C ALA A 57 4.54 -3.21 10.85
N TRP A 58 3.45 -2.68 10.29
CA TRP A 58 3.44 -1.29 9.81
C TRP A 58 3.53 -0.29 10.96
N ARG A 59 2.93 -0.62 12.12
CA ARG A 59 3.00 0.21 13.34
C ARG A 59 4.39 0.14 13.99
N ALA A 60 5.04 -1.02 13.93
CA ALA A 60 6.39 -1.24 14.49
C ALA A 60 7.50 -0.48 13.76
N ARG A 61 7.35 -0.22 12.45
CA ARG A 61 8.36 0.52 11.68
C ARG A 61 8.37 2.03 11.96
N ARG A 62 7.24 2.60 12.40
CA ARG A 62 7.11 4.04 12.73
C ARG A 62 7.46 4.37 14.18
N SER A 63 7.63 3.38 15.05
CA SER A 63 8.05 3.56 16.45
C SER A 63 9.54 3.33 16.70
N GLY A 64 10.33 2.94 15.69
CA GLY A 64 11.77 2.64 15.81
C GLY A 64 12.69 3.87 15.90
N GLY A 65 12.21 4.97 16.48
CA GLY A 65 12.96 6.22 16.66
C GLY A 65 13.10 6.61 18.12
N ALA A 66 13.26 5.65 19.04
CA ALA A 66 13.71 5.93 20.40
C ALA A 66 14.22 4.65 21.10
N GLY A 67 15.53 4.59 21.32
CA GLY A 67 16.13 4.01 22.52
C GLY A 67 16.13 2.50 22.70
N GLY A 68 17.30 1.89 22.48
CA GLY A 68 17.98 1.05 23.48
C GLY A 68 17.48 -0.38 23.72
N GLY A 69 18.45 -1.29 23.78
CA GLY A 69 18.29 -2.57 24.48
C GLY A 69 18.24 -3.77 23.57
N GLY A 70 19.40 -4.39 23.36
CA GLY A 70 19.45 -5.75 22.85
C GLY A 70 18.78 -6.73 23.81
N ALA A 71 18.10 -7.71 23.24
CA ALA A 71 17.85 -8.99 23.87
C ALA A 71 17.54 -9.96 22.73
N GLY A 72 18.34 -11.01 22.62
CA GLY A 72 18.13 -12.06 21.65
C GLY A 72 17.02 -13.02 22.05
N LEU A 73 16.80 -13.94 21.11
CA LEU A 73 16.33 -15.32 21.29
C LEU A 73 14.82 -15.49 21.52
N PRO A 74 14.28 -16.69 21.27
CA PRO A 74 14.93 -17.98 20.93
C PRO A 74 15.05 -18.32 19.43
#